data_AF-A0A918KCY7-F1
#
_entry.id   AF-A0A918KCY7-F1
#
_cell.length_a   1.000
_cell.length_b   1.000
_cell.length_c   1.000
_cell.angle_alpha   90.00
_cell.angle_beta   90.00
_cell.angle_gamma   90.00
#
_symmetry.space_group_name_H-M   'P 1'
#
loop_
_entity.id
_entity.type
_entity.pdbx_description
1 polymer ?
#
loop_
_entity_poly.entity_id
_entity_poly.type
_entity_poly.pdbx_seq_one_letter_code
_entity_poly.pdbx_strand_id
1 'polypeptide(L)'
;MALYAYLAFHAFSGSQGLLSWISYSDEAKVLQVKLDARQARHADLKARVDALSNDGLDLDALEIAARRDLFVSDTNEITIWLDP
;
A
#
# COMPACT_ATOMS: atom_id res chain seq x y z
N MET A 1 46.50 26.81 -13.55
CA MET A 1 45.27 27.59 -13.34
C MET A 1 44.16 27.21 -14.32
N ALA A 2 44.37 27.28 -15.63
CA ALA A 2 43.34 26.93 -16.63
C ALA A 2 42.77 25.50 -16.49
N LEU A 3 43.62 24.50 -16.21
CA LEU A 3 43.19 23.12 -15.97
C LEU A 3 42.23 22.99 -14.78
N TYR A 4 42.55 23.65 -13.66
CA TYR A 4 41.70 23.62 -12.46
C TYR A 4 40.36 24.31 -12.68
N ALA A 5 40.34 25.43 -13.42
CA ALA A 5 39.10 26.11 -13.79
C ALA A 5 38.22 25.25 -14.71
N TYR A 6 38.83 24.57 -15.68
CA TYR A 6 38.11 23.66 -16.60
C TYR A 6 37.52 22.45 -15.85
N LEU A 7 38.30 21.81 -14.99
CA LEU A 7 37.84 20.69 -14.17
C LEU A 7 36.73 21.11 -13.19
N ALA A 8 36.86 22.29 -12.56
CA ALA A 8 35.81 22.83 -11.70
C ALA A 8 34.53 23.12 -12.47
N PHE A 9 34.62 23.76 -13.64
CA PHE A 9 33.45 24.00 -14.49
C PHE A 9 32.74 22.69 -14.83
N HIS A 10 33.47 21.67 -15.29
CA HIS A 10 32.89 20.38 -15.67
C HIS A 10 32.35 19.56 -14.49
N ALA A 11 32.98 19.65 -13.31
CA ALA A 11 32.48 19.00 -12.10
C ALA A 11 31.16 19.60 -11.58
N PHE A 12 30.88 20.87 -11.91
CA PHE A 12 29.64 21.55 -11.53
C PHE A 12 28.59 21.59 -12.64
N SER A 13 28.97 21.58 -13.92
CA SER A 13 28.05 21.76 -15.06
C SER A 13 27.70 20.46 -15.81
N GLY A 14 28.37 19.35 -15.52
CA GLY A 14 28.07 18.05 -16.12
C GLY A 14 26.80 17.41 -15.56
N SER A 15 26.15 16.53 -16.34
CA SER A 15 25.01 15.72 -15.90
C SER A 15 25.34 14.73 -14.76
N GLN A 16 26.62 14.46 -14.53
CA GLN A 16 27.17 13.70 -13.40
C GLN A 16 27.86 14.62 -12.37
N GLY A 17 27.60 15.93 -12.44
CA GLY A 17 28.20 16.92 -11.57
C GLY A 17 27.59 16.93 -10.17
N LEU A 18 28.25 17.65 -9.25
CA LEU A 18 27.86 17.70 -7.84
C LEU A 18 26.42 18.20 -7.64
N LEU A 19 25.99 19.20 -8.40
CA LEU A 19 24.62 19.74 -8.32
C LEU A 19 23.57 18.71 -8.76
N SER A 20 23.82 18.01 -9.87
CA SER A 20 22.96 16.92 -10.34
C SER A 20 22.90 15.79 -9.32
N TRP A 21 24.03 15.42 -8.70
CA TRP A 21 24.06 14.41 -7.65
C TRP A 21 23.20 14.80 -6.43
N ILE A 22 23.24 16.05 -5.98
CA ILE A 22 22.39 16.54 -4.89
C ILE A 22 20.92 16.45 -5.30
N SER A 23 20.57 16.93 -6.49
CA SER A 23 19.21 16.87 -7.04
C SER A 23 18.68 15.44 -7.09
N TYR A 24 19.46 14.50 -7.64
CA TYR A 24 19.07 13.10 -7.72
C TYR A 24 18.97 12.43 -6.35
N SER A 25 19.85 12.79 -5.41
CA SER A 25 19.80 12.26 -4.04
C SER A 25 18.52 12.70 -3.32
N ASP A 26 18.10 13.94 -3.51
CA ASP A 26 16.86 14.44 -2.92
C ASP A 26 15.62 13.86 -3.61
N GLU A 27 15.65 13.72 -4.93
CA GLU A 27 14.60 13.03 -5.68
C GLU A 27 14.46 11.56 -5.25
N ALA A 28 15.57 10.85 -5.07
CA ALA A 28 15.59 9.47 -4.60
C ALA A 28 14.96 9.35 -3.21
N LYS A 29 15.28 10.26 -2.27
CA LYS A 29 14.64 10.28 -0.94
C LYS A 29 13.13 10.48 -1.04
N VAL A 30 12.68 11.43 -1.86
CA VAL A 30 11.25 11.70 -2.07
C VAL A 30 10.54 10.49 -2.68
N LEU A 31 11.16 9.84 -3.67
CA LEU A 31 10.62 8.64 -4.30
C LEU A 31 10.56 7.46 -3.32
N GLN A 32 11.56 7.28 -2.46
CA GLN A 32 11.56 6.24 -1.43
C GLN A 32 10.39 6.43 -0.47
N VAL A 33 10.17 7.63 0.04
CA VAL A 33 9.03 7.92 0.93
C VAL A 33 7.69 7.60 0.24
N LYS A 34 7.55 7.94 -1.06
CA LYS A 34 6.35 7.62 -1.83
C LYS A 34 6.18 6.11 -2.03
N LEU A 35 7.27 5.38 -2.24
CA LEU A 35 7.26 3.93 -2.39
C LEU A 35 6.81 3.27 -1.10
N ASP A 36 7.40 3.64 0.03
CA ASP A 36 7.08 3.09 1.35
C ASP A 36 5.60 3.32 1.68
N ALA A 37 5.08 4.53 1.44
CA ALA A 37 3.67 4.85 1.65
C ALA A 37 2.73 4.00 0.76
N ARG A 38 3.10 3.77 -0.50
CA ARG A 38 2.32 2.93 -1.43
C ARG A 38 2.36 1.46 -1.02
N GLN A 39 3.52 0.96 -0.59
CA GLN A 39 3.68 -0.41 -0.12
C GLN A 39 2.86 -0.66 1.15
N ALA A 40 2.89 0.27 2.11
CA ALA A 40 2.06 0.19 3.31
C ALA A 40 0.56 0.15 2.97
N ARG A 41 0.11 1.03 2.05
CA ARG A 41 -1.28 1.04 1.60
C ARG A 41 -1.68 -0.23 0.85
N HIS A 42 -0.77 -0.75 0.02
CA HIS A 42 -1.00 -2.01 -0.68
C HIS A 42 -1.11 -3.18 0.30
N ALA A 43 -0.25 -3.24 1.32
CA ALA A 43 -0.30 -4.27 2.36
C ALA A 43 -1.63 -4.23 3.15
N ASP A 44 -2.09 -3.05 3.57
CA ASP A 44 -3.39 -2.89 4.23
C ASP A 44 -4.56 -3.35 3.34
N LEU A 45 -4.56 -2.90 2.08
CA LEU A 45 -5.62 -3.27 1.15
C LEU A 45 -5.60 -4.76 0.81
N LYS A 46 -4.40 -5.35 0.67
CA LYS A 46 -4.24 -6.78 0.46
C LYS A 46 -4.74 -7.58 1.67
N ALA A 47 -4.42 -7.17 2.90
CA ALA A 47 -4.94 -7.83 4.10
C ALA A 47 -6.48 -7.80 4.15
N ARG A 48 -7.09 -6.66 3.77
CA ARG A 48 -8.56 -6.53 3.66
C ARG A 48 -9.15 -7.44 2.59
N VAL A 49 -8.52 -7.50 1.41
CA VAL A 49 -8.97 -8.35 0.30
C VAL A 49 -8.82 -9.83 0.66
N ASP A 50 -7.70 -10.22 1.26
CA ASP A 50 -7.45 -11.61 1.66
C ASP A 50 -8.51 -12.06 2.69
N ALA A 51 -8.85 -11.21 3.67
CA ALA A 51 -9.93 -11.47 4.63
C ALA A 51 -11.33 -11.59 4.00
N LEU A 52 -11.54 -11.05 2.81
CA LEU A 52 -12.81 -11.10 2.07
C LEU A 52 -12.78 -12.13 0.93
N SER A 53 -11.63 -12.74 0.64
CA SER A 53 -11.48 -13.69 -0.46
C SER A 53 -12.03 -15.06 -0.06
N ASN A 54 -12.67 -15.76 -1.01
CA ASN A 54 -13.34 -17.05 -0.78
C ASN A 54 -12.47 -18.14 -0.12
N ASP A 55 -11.13 -18.07 -0.22
CA ASP A 55 -10.24 -19.03 0.44
C ASP A 55 -10.09 -18.77 1.97
N GLY A 56 -10.51 -17.59 2.45
CA GLY A 56 -10.51 -17.19 3.87
C GLY A 56 -11.83 -16.61 4.37
N LEU A 57 -12.88 -16.59 3.53
CA LEU A 57 -14.21 -16.16 3.92
C LEU A 57 -14.84 -17.24 4.80
N ASP A 58 -14.90 -16.98 6.10
CA ASP A 58 -15.61 -17.82 7.04
C ASP A 58 -17.10 -17.81 6.68
N LEU A 59 -17.54 -18.87 5.99
CA LEU A 59 -18.90 -19.03 5.52
C LEU A 59 -19.89 -19.06 6.70
N ASP A 60 -19.48 -19.56 7.86
CA ASP A 60 -20.32 -19.59 9.06
C ASP A 60 -20.52 -18.17 9.60
N ALA A 61 -19.45 -17.37 9.68
CA ALA A 61 -19.54 -15.97 10.07
C ALA A 61 -20.37 -15.14 9.08
N LEU A 62 -20.27 -15.42 7.78
CA LEU A 62 -21.10 -14.81 6.75
C LEU A 62 -22.57 -15.20 6.92
N GLU A 63 -22.85 -16.47 7.19
CA GLU A 63 -24.21 -16.97 7.40
C GLU A 63 -24.85 -16.33 8.64
N ILE A 64 -24.10 -16.22 9.74
CA ILE A 64 -24.55 -15.54 10.96
C ILE A 64 -24.86 -14.07 10.68
N ALA A 65 -23.98 -13.36 9.96
CA ALA A 65 -24.20 -11.97 9.59
C ALA A 65 -25.40 -11.80 8.65
N ALA A 66 -25.59 -12.70 7.68
CA ALA A 66 -26.75 -12.69 6.79
C ALA A 66 -28.07 -12.92 7.55
N ARG A 67 -28.10 -13.86 8.50
CA ARG A 67 -29.27 -14.06 9.37
C ARG A 67 -29.53 -12.86 10.27
N ARG A 68 -28.48 -12.27 10.85
CA ARG A 68 -28.59 -11.15 11.81
C ARG A 68 -28.99 -9.84 11.15
N ASP A 69 -28.31 -9.46 10.07
CA ASP A 69 -28.39 -8.12 9.49
C ASP A 69 -29.36 -8.05 8.31
N LEU A 70 -29.56 -9.17 7.60
CA LEU A 70 -30.38 -9.25 6.38
C LEU A 70 -31.62 -10.12 6.55
N PHE A 71 -31.78 -10.80 7.69
CA PHE A 71 -32.91 -11.70 7.98
C PHE A 71 -33.10 -12.80 6.92
N VAL A 72 -32.00 -13.22 6.28
CA VAL A 72 -32.02 -14.28 5.26
C VAL A 72 -31.95 -15.64 5.95
N SER A 73 -32.90 -16.53 5.65
CA SER A 73 -32.92 -17.94 6.10
C SER A 73 -33.44 -18.81 4.96
N ASP A 74 -33.14 -20.11 4.96
CA ASP A 74 -33.79 -21.04 4.03
C ASP A 74 -35.31 -21.11 4.28
N THR A 75 -36.08 -21.49 3.26
CA THR A 75 -37.55 -21.60 3.34
C THR A 75 -38.00 -22.59 4.42
N ASN A 76 -37.18 -23.58 4.76
CA ASN A 76 -37.47 -24.58 5.80
C ASN A 76 -36.68 -24.39 7.10
N GLU A 77 -36.12 -23.19 7.34
CA GLU A 77 -35.30 -22.90 8.51
C GLU A 77 -36.00 -21.95 9.50
N ILE A 78 -35.78 -22.16 10.80
CA ILE A 78 -36.23 -21.26 11.86
C ILE A 78 -35.00 -20.77 12.64
N THR A 79 -34.73 -19.47 12.59
CA THR A 79 -33.66 -18.83 13.37
C THR A 79 -34.18 -18.41 14.74
N ILE A 80 -33.53 -18.86 15.82
CA ILE A 80 -33.85 -18.49 17.19
C ILE A 80 -32.64 -17.79 17.81
N TRP A 81 -32.79 -16.49 18.11
CA TRP A 81 -31.78 -15.75 18.85
C TRP A 81 -31.95 -16.02 20.35
N LEU A 82 -30.89 -16.41 21.02
CA LEU A 82 -30.86 -16.51 22.48
C LEU A 82 -30.21 -15.23 23.01
N ASP A 83 -30.93 -14.47 23.83
CA ASP A 83 -30.32 -13.37 24.57
C ASP A 83 -29.25 -13.94 25.54
N PRO A 84 -28.13 -13.24 25.76
CA PRO A 84 -27.09 -13.67 26.69
C PRO A 84 -27.53 -13.67 28.16
#